data_AF-A0A815QQM8-F1
#
_entry.id   AF-A0A815QQM8-F1
#
_cell.length_a   1.000
_cell.length_b   1.000
_cell.length_c   1.000
_cell.angle_alpha   90.00
_cell.angle_beta   90.00
_cell.angle_gamma   90.00
#
_symmetry.space_group_name_H-M   'P 1'
#
loop_
_entity.id
_entity.type
_entity.pdbx_description
1 polymer ?
#
loop_
_entity_poly.entity_id
_entity_poly.type
_entity_poly.pdbx_seq_one_letter_code
_entity_poly.pdbx_strand_id
1 'polypeptide(L)'
;MASPTVNDHHTEITNGKNDESECDFKEYYSRDKTLKLRDIYIPTCTELFYRENPLKIVRSQGTYMYDQLGNKYLDCINNVAHVGHCHSYVNNE
;
A
#
# COMPACT_ATOMS: atom_id res chain seq x y z
N MET A 1 34.40 17.33 10.39
CA MET A 1 33.09 16.66 10.47
C MET A 1 32.45 16.80 9.11
N ALA A 2 32.33 15.71 8.36
CA ALA A 2 31.74 15.72 7.02
C ALA A 2 30.45 14.91 7.06
N SER A 3 29.34 15.56 6.73
CA SER A 3 28.02 14.94 6.59
C SER A 3 28.07 13.93 5.44
N PRO A 4 27.52 12.71 5.59
CA PRO A 4 27.39 11.81 4.45
C PRO A 4 26.25 12.30 3.55
N THR A 5 26.62 12.73 2.35
CA THR A 5 25.73 12.93 1.21
C THR A 5 25.15 11.58 0.80
N VAL A 6 23.82 11.49 0.75
CA VAL A 6 23.12 10.33 0.21
C VAL A 6 23.16 10.46 -1.31
N ASN A 7 23.88 9.56 -1.99
CA ASN A 7 23.86 9.48 -3.45
C ASN A 7 22.57 8.81 -3.89
N ASP A 8 21.74 9.55 -4.62
CA ASP A 8 20.56 9.04 -5.32
C ASP A 8 21.00 8.09 -6.45
N HIS A 9 21.13 6.81 -6.11
CA HIS A 9 21.21 5.78 -7.13
C HIS A 9 19.81 5.53 -7.68
N HIS A 10 19.56 6.13 -8.85
CA HIS A 10 18.54 5.69 -9.80
C HIS A 10 18.60 4.15 -9.94
N THR A 11 17.68 3.45 -9.29
CA THR A 11 17.43 2.04 -9.59
C THR A 11 16.63 1.99 -10.89
N GLU A 12 17.30 1.54 -11.93
CA GLU A 12 16.72 1.16 -13.21
C GLU A 12 15.58 0.15 -12.96
N ILE A 13 14.38 0.52 -13.38
CA ILE A 13 13.20 -0.35 -13.34
C ILE A 13 13.42 -1.40 -14.43
N THR A 14 13.89 -2.58 -14.03
CA THR A 14 13.87 -3.76 -14.90
C THR A 14 12.41 -4.23 -14.99
N ASN A 15 11.85 -4.17 -16.20
CA ASN A 15 10.55 -4.71 -16.55
C ASN A 15 10.59 -6.25 -16.44
N GLY A 16 10.43 -6.76 -15.22
CA GLY A 16 10.17 -8.17 -14.96
C GLY A 16 8.70 -8.48 -15.20
N LYS A 17 8.42 -9.21 -16.29
CA LYS A 17 7.13 -9.88 -16.55
C LYS A 17 6.68 -10.63 -15.30
N ASN A 18 5.52 -10.31 -14.70
CA ASN A 18 4.87 -11.15 -13.69
C ASN A 18 3.35 -10.89 -13.70
N ASP A 19 2.62 -11.90 -14.19
CA ASP A 19 1.22 -12.24 -13.95
C ASP A 19 0.19 -11.11 -13.95
N GLU A 20 -0.25 -10.74 -15.15
CA GLU A 20 -1.47 -9.99 -15.41
C GLU A 20 -2.69 -10.88 -15.12
N SER A 21 -3.13 -10.94 -13.86
CA SER A 21 -4.57 -10.92 -13.60
C SER A 21 -4.91 -9.50 -13.20
N GLU A 22 -5.16 -8.64 -14.19
CA GLU A 22 -5.65 -7.28 -13.98
C GLU A 22 -7.10 -7.37 -13.45
N CYS A 23 -7.22 -7.60 -12.15
CA CYS A 23 -8.46 -7.47 -11.41
C CYS A 23 -8.84 -5.99 -11.44
N ASP A 24 -9.85 -5.65 -12.24
CA ASP A 24 -10.42 -4.30 -12.36
C ASP A 24 -10.98 -3.86 -11.00
N PHE A 25 -10.13 -3.25 -10.18
CA PHE A 25 -10.50 -2.79 -8.86
C PHE A 25 -11.27 -1.48 -8.98
N LYS A 26 -12.57 -1.54 -8.70
CA LYS A 26 -13.43 -0.35 -8.71
C LYS A 26 -13.32 0.41 -7.39
N GLU A 27 -12.56 1.51 -7.39
CA GLU A 27 -12.49 2.42 -6.26
C GLU A 27 -13.85 3.15 -6.07
N TYR A 28 -14.55 2.90 -4.95
CA TYR A 28 -15.88 3.46 -4.70
C TYR A 28 -15.88 4.93 -4.25
N TYR A 29 -14.83 5.38 -3.55
CA TYR A 29 -14.69 6.74 -3.06
C TYR A 29 -13.29 7.24 -3.33
N SER A 30 -13.11 8.51 -3.72
CA SER A 30 -11.79 9.12 -3.81
C SER A 30 -11.10 9.17 -2.44
N ARG A 31 -9.77 9.28 -2.42
CA ARG A 31 -8.98 9.44 -1.19
C ARG A 31 -9.53 10.54 -0.27
N ASP A 32 -9.78 11.72 -0.82
CA ASP A 32 -10.24 12.87 -0.03
C ASP A 32 -11.65 12.65 0.55
N LYS A 33 -12.51 11.93 -0.18
CA LYS A 33 -13.82 11.53 0.33
C LYS A 33 -13.69 10.50 1.45
N THR A 34 -12.78 9.52 1.32
CA THR A 34 -12.48 8.54 2.38
C THR A 34 -12.00 9.22 3.66
N LEU A 35 -11.09 10.19 3.57
CA LEU A 35 -10.59 10.94 4.74
C LEU A 35 -11.70 11.75 5.41
N LYS A 36 -12.53 12.47 4.64
CA LYS A 36 -13.69 13.19 5.18
C LYS A 36 -14.66 12.27 5.91
N LEU A 37 -14.94 11.08 5.35
CA LEU A 37 -15.82 10.11 6.00
C LEU A 37 -15.18 9.54 7.28
N ARG A 38 -13.86 9.32 7.28
CA ARG A 38 -13.13 8.91 8.48
C ARG A 38 -13.33 9.91 9.61
N ASP A 39 -13.19 11.21 9.35
CA ASP A 39 -13.32 12.24 10.38
C ASP A 39 -14.73 12.30 10.99
N ILE A 40 -15.74 11.86 10.25
CA ILE A 40 -17.14 11.82 10.71
C ILE A 40 -17.40 10.56 11.54
N TYR A 41 -16.86 9.41 11.12
CA TYR A 41 -17.30 8.10 11.63
C TYR A 41 -16.26 7.38 12.51
N ILE A 42 -14.97 7.73 12.43
CA ILE A 42 -13.89 7.07 13.15
C ILE A 42 -13.34 8.01 14.23
N PRO A 43 -13.22 7.57 15.49
CA PRO A 43 -12.66 8.39 16.56
C PRO A 43 -11.22 8.84 16.30
N THR A 44 -10.91 10.07 16.74
CA THR A 44 -9.60 10.71 16.57
C THR A 44 -8.46 10.00 17.29
N CYS A 45 -8.73 9.15 18.27
CA CYS A 45 -7.71 8.32 18.92
C CYS A 45 -7.16 7.21 18.01
N THR A 46 -7.81 6.95 16.87
CA THR A 46 -7.28 6.04 15.85
C THR A 46 -6.28 6.79 14.99
N GLU A 47 -4.99 6.54 15.19
CA GLU A 47 -3.94 7.17 14.42
C GLU A 47 -3.81 6.56 13.02
N LEU A 48 -3.38 7.38 12.05
CA LEU A 48 -2.99 6.94 10.73
C LEU A 48 -1.46 6.84 10.64
N PHE A 49 -0.97 5.84 9.92
CA PHE A 49 0.40 5.86 9.43
C PHE A 49 0.56 7.01 8.43
N TYR A 50 1.70 7.71 8.49
CA TYR A 50 2.02 8.87 7.66
C TYR A 50 1.01 10.02 7.81
N ARG A 51 1.02 10.71 8.96
CA ARG A 51 0.02 11.75 9.31
C ARG A 51 -0.21 12.82 8.25
N GLU A 52 0.85 13.32 7.61
CA GLU A 52 0.74 14.41 6.63
C GLU A 52 0.15 13.96 5.30
N ASN A 53 0.47 12.74 4.87
CA ASN A 53 -0.02 12.18 3.62
C ASN A 53 -0.35 10.68 3.81
N PRO A 54 -1.50 10.35 4.42
CA PRO A 54 -1.85 8.98 4.71
C PRO A 54 -1.97 8.14 3.43
N LEU A 55 -1.39 6.94 3.47
CA LEU A 55 -1.49 5.99 2.38
C LEU A 55 -2.89 5.38 2.33
N LYS A 56 -3.49 5.39 1.14
CA LYS A 56 -4.73 4.67 0.86
C LYS A 56 -4.40 3.42 0.07
N ILE A 57 -4.26 2.31 0.78
CA ILE A 57 -4.05 1.01 0.16
C ILE A 57 -5.39 0.45 -0.30
N VAL A 58 -5.45 0.01 -1.55
CA VAL A 58 -6.67 -0.50 -2.20
C VAL A 58 -6.57 -1.98 -2.56
N ARG A 59 -5.36 -2.52 -2.71
CA ARG A 59 -5.10 -3.93 -3.02
C ARG A 59 -3.81 -4.40 -2.37
N SER A 60 -3.70 -5.70 -2.14
CA SER A 60 -2.49 -6.35 -1.66
C SER A 60 -2.37 -7.76 -2.22
N GLN A 61 -1.15 -8.25 -2.40
CA GLN A 61 -0.88 -9.62 -2.84
C GLN A 61 0.53 -10.04 -2.42
N GLY A 62 0.63 -11.19 -1.74
CA GLY A 62 1.91 -11.68 -1.24
C GLY A 62 2.53 -10.66 -0.28
N THR A 63 3.76 -10.21 -0.56
CA THR A 63 4.48 -9.22 0.26
C THR A 63 4.27 -7.76 -0.20
N TYR A 64 3.37 -7.52 -1.16
CA TYR A 64 3.18 -6.20 -1.74
C TYR A 64 1.79 -5.61 -1.48
N MET A 65 1.75 -4.29 -1.32
CA MET A 65 0.55 -3.48 -1.20
C MET A 65 0.52 -2.44 -2.33
N TYR A 66 -0.68 -2.04 -2.76
CA TYR A 66 -0.88 -1.12 -3.88
C TYR A 66 -1.82 0.01 -3.47
N ASP A 67 -1.44 1.25 -3.76
CA ASP A 67 -2.30 2.40 -3.57
C ASP A 67 -3.31 2.58 -4.72
N GLN A 68 -4.20 3.56 -4.58
CA GLN A 68 -5.22 3.89 -5.60
C GLN A 68 -4.64 4.38 -6.94
N LEU A 69 -3.36 4.74 -6.99
CA LEU A 69 -2.65 5.16 -8.21
C LEU A 69 -1.89 3.99 -8.86
N GLY A 70 -1.94 2.80 -8.25
CA GLY A 70 -1.21 1.61 -8.71
C GLY A 70 0.24 1.54 -8.25
N ASN A 71 0.71 2.47 -7.40
CA ASN A 71 2.06 2.41 -6.86
C ASN A 71 2.22 1.16 -5.99
N LYS A 72 3.31 0.42 -6.21
CA LYS A 72 3.63 -0.82 -5.51
C LYS A 72 4.57 -0.56 -4.34
N TYR A 73 4.20 -1.02 -3.15
CA TYR A 73 4.96 -0.91 -1.91
C TYR A 73 5.31 -2.30 -1.37
N LEU A 74 6.56 -2.49 -0.97
CA LEU A 74 6.99 -3.69 -0.24
C LEU A 74 6.56 -3.56 1.23
N ASP A 75 5.85 -4.56 1.75
CA ASP A 75 5.42 -4.57 3.14
C ASP A 75 6.53 -5.15 4.04
N CYS A 76 7.18 -4.25 4.77
CA CYS A 76 8.24 -4.58 5.75
C CYS A 76 7.79 -4.35 7.20
N ILE A 77 6.52 -4.00 7.43
CA ILE A 77 6.03 -3.55 8.74
C ILE A 77 5.01 -4.55 9.29
N ASN A 78 4.17 -5.11 8.43
CA ASN A 78 3.10 -5.99 8.85
C ASN A 78 3.66 -7.36 9.26
N ASN A 79 3.40 -7.75 10.51
CA ASN A 79 3.74 -9.06 11.06
C ASN A 79 2.57 -10.05 11.06
N VAL A 80 1.35 -9.57 10.81
CA VAL A 80 0.12 -10.37 10.82
C VAL A 80 -0.02 -11.17 9.54
N ALA A 81 0.29 -10.57 8.39
CA ALA A 81 0.23 -11.22 7.07
C ALA A 81 1.39 -12.21 6.87
N HIS A 82 1.50 -13.20 7.75
CA HIS A 82 2.64 -14.11 7.85
C HIS A 82 2.86 -14.96 6.60
N VAL A 83 1.77 -15.43 5.98
CA VAL A 83 1.80 -16.17 4.71
C VAL A 83 1.60 -15.25 3.49
N GLY A 84 1.75 -13.94 3.68
CA GLY A 84 1.46 -12.94 2.67
C GLY A 84 -0.03 -12.57 2.58
N HIS A 85 -0.28 -11.38 2.05
CA HIS A 85 -1.61 -10.84 1.83
C HIS A 85 -2.37 -11.63 0.76
N CYS A 86 -3.67 -11.84 1.00
CA CYS A 86 -4.58 -12.51 0.08
C CYS A 86 -4.10 -13.91 -0.37
N HIS A 87 -3.46 -14.67 0.53
CA HIS A 87 -2.96 -16.00 0.23
C HIS A 87 -4.11 -16.95 -0.16
N SER A 88 -4.06 -17.51 -1.38
CA SER A 88 -5.15 -18.28 -1.99
C SER A 88 -5.64 -19.45 -1.13
N TYR A 89 -4.72 -20.22 -0.55
CA TYR A 89 -5.09 -21.34 0.32
C TYR A 89 -5.82 -20.91 1.61
N VAL A 90 -5.60 -19.68 2.09
CA VAL A 90 -6.30 -19.16 3.28
C VAL A 90 -7.66 -18.58 2.88
N ASN A 91 -7.69 -17.92 1.72
CA ASN A 91 -8.87 -17.27 1.16
C ASN A 91 -9.71 -18.20 0.26
N ASN A 92 -9.56 -19.53 0.34
CA ASN A 92 -10.31 -20.47 -0.50
C ASN A 92 -11.81 -20.15 -0.45
N GLU A 93 -12.34 -19.64 -1.57
CA GLU A 93 -13.77 -19.55 -1.88
C GLU A 93 -14.32 -20.91 -2.28
#